data_AF-A0A8J9SHN2-F1
#
_entry.id   AF-A0A8J9SHN2-F1
#
_cell.length_a   1.000
_cell.length_b   1.000
_cell.length_c   1.000
_cell.angle_alpha   90.00
_cell.angle_beta   90.00
_cell.angle_gamma   90.00
#
_symmetry.space_group_name_H-M   'P 1'
#
loop_
_entity.id
_entity.type
_entity.pdbx_description
1 polymer ?
#
loop_
_entity_poly.entity_id
_entity_poly.type
_entity_poly.pdbx_seq_one_letter_code
_entity_poly.pdbx_strand_id
1 'polypeptide(L)'
;MSRGFSCWWQRRITFLFWFSMDADELLARQLQEEEDRAVAQLHSLTGRGGEQAFQARLQSGVQTVLTYEDETLQAMALSIIPEDELHTAAAEAIATSAAAGDVPVLAQQDALARQLLLWFKRDFFAWVNNPPCSNCGNTETVSTGMGRPSDDDAAAGAGRVELYGCRSCGATTRFPRYNDPGRLLQTRRGRCGEWANAFALCCRAIGLDTRYILDLTDHVWVEYYSESLGRWIHMDPCEAAYDQPLLYEGGWGKKLTYVVAFSKDGVKDVTRRYTAKWGELLNRRAEVSEPWLMSACHALTVRLRAQLGASERSRLEQRNAVEDRQLSNGLEPPSADTSLPGRQTGSVEWRAARGELGSATSASCGQTPSAAPEIASNTTNALGTSPGAKSGAVGASPTALSVVAASAGSSGDEAPPETPVGAGAVAATQLPPAAPRKAGNFLPAAGSSGEGAGVSQREANGSSAAQSGKVLLDRLSLSDPPADARAPPRGDHSAVQDAEGGLRGDRPRLVDAEGTLRAPPRGDHSAAQALLAARVKKEFSRLMAAGGLSPNEAAALALKVATGG
;
A
#
# COMPACT_ATOMS: atom_id res chain seq x y z
N MET A 1 38.21 22.47 -54.96
CA MET A 1 38.50 22.60 -53.51
C MET A 1 37.20 22.89 -52.79
N SER A 2 36.58 21.88 -52.16
CA SER A 2 35.17 21.98 -51.73
C SER A 2 34.89 21.14 -50.48
N ARG A 3 35.05 21.77 -49.31
CA ARG A 3 34.55 21.40 -47.95
C ARG A 3 35.12 22.45 -46.98
N GLY A 4 34.29 23.16 -46.22
CA GLY A 4 34.81 24.17 -45.26
C GLY A 4 33.78 25.02 -44.50
N PHE A 5 32.70 25.49 -45.14
CA PHE A 5 31.86 26.57 -44.57
C PHE A 5 30.48 26.17 -43.99
N SER A 6 30.04 24.92 -44.12
CA SER A 6 28.68 24.52 -43.71
C SER A 6 28.52 24.07 -42.25
N CYS A 7 29.58 24.02 -41.45
CA CYS A 7 29.55 23.38 -40.12
C CYS A 7 29.31 24.35 -38.93
N TRP A 8 29.49 25.66 -39.14
CA TRP A 8 29.47 26.64 -38.03
C TRP A 8 28.09 27.23 -37.74
N TRP A 9 27.18 27.28 -38.71
CA TRP A 9 25.80 27.76 -38.50
C TRP A 9 24.89 26.70 -37.87
N GLN A 10 24.98 25.44 -38.32
CA GLN A 10 24.09 24.37 -37.88
C GLN A 10 24.17 24.04 -36.37
N ARG A 11 25.32 24.31 -35.73
CA ARG A 11 25.51 24.10 -34.28
C ARG A 11 24.92 25.19 -33.39
N ARG A 12 24.60 26.38 -33.92
CA ARG A 12 24.12 27.51 -33.10
C ARG A 12 22.61 27.51 -32.90
N ILE A 13 21.86 26.86 -33.80
CA ILE A 13 20.40 26.74 -33.72
C ILE A 13 19.99 25.67 -32.70
N THR A 14 20.66 24.51 -32.68
CA THR A 14 20.38 23.43 -31.72
C THR A 14 20.63 23.83 -30.26
N PHE A 15 21.61 24.71 -30.02
CA PHE A 15 21.93 25.18 -28.67
C PHE A 15 20.90 26.15 -28.10
N LEU A 16 20.17 26.88 -28.96
CA LEU A 16 19.09 27.78 -28.55
C LEU A 16 17.77 27.02 -28.29
N PHE A 17 17.49 25.98 -29.09
CA PHE A 17 16.28 25.17 -28.89
C PHE A 17 16.28 24.36 -27.58
N TRP A 18 17.45 23.86 -27.16
CA TRP A 18 17.56 23.08 -25.92
C TRP A 18 17.36 23.95 -24.67
N PHE A 19 17.83 25.21 -24.69
CA PHE A 19 17.63 26.16 -23.59
C PHE A 19 16.20 26.74 -23.50
N SER A 20 15.40 26.66 -24.57
CA SER A 20 13.99 27.12 -24.52
C SER A 20 13.12 26.15 -23.72
N MET A 21 13.22 24.84 -24.00
CA MET A 21 12.32 23.84 -23.39
C MET A 21 12.40 23.80 -21.86
N ASP A 22 13.61 23.89 -21.28
CA ASP A 22 13.77 23.95 -19.82
C ASP A 22 13.14 25.24 -19.24
N ALA A 23 13.22 26.36 -19.95
CA ALA A 23 12.61 27.63 -19.52
C ALA A 23 11.08 27.59 -19.65
N ASP A 24 10.55 27.01 -20.73
CA ASP A 24 9.11 26.85 -20.96
C ASP A 24 8.48 25.87 -19.96
N GLU A 25 9.16 24.78 -19.59
CA GLU A 25 8.68 23.86 -18.55
C GLU A 25 8.81 24.45 -17.13
N LEU A 26 9.88 25.21 -16.83
CA LEU A 26 9.98 25.95 -15.57
C LEU A 26 8.89 27.03 -15.45
N LEU A 27 8.60 27.76 -16.53
CA LEU A 27 7.52 28.75 -16.57
C LEU A 27 6.15 28.09 -16.40
N ALA A 28 5.89 26.96 -17.06
CA ALA A 28 4.66 26.20 -16.87
C ALA A 28 4.48 25.72 -15.42
N ARG A 29 5.56 25.26 -14.76
CA ARG A 29 5.54 24.89 -13.34
C ARG A 29 5.35 26.10 -12.42
N GLN A 30 5.97 27.25 -12.72
CA GLN A 30 5.79 28.49 -11.96
C GLN A 30 4.36 29.01 -12.08
N LEU A 31 3.77 28.99 -13.27
CA LEU A 31 2.36 29.36 -13.48
C LEU A 31 1.41 28.39 -12.76
N GLN A 32 1.65 27.07 -12.83
CA GLN A 32 0.88 26.09 -12.06
C GLN A 32 1.00 26.32 -10.55
N GLU A 33 2.21 26.60 -10.04
CA GLU A 33 2.39 26.94 -8.63
C GLU A 33 1.75 28.27 -8.23
N GLU A 34 1.69 29.28 -9.11
CA GLU A 34 1.00 30.55 -8.83
C GLU A 34 -0.53 30.40 -8.90
N GLU A 35 -1.07 29.61 -9.84
CA GLU A 35 -2.48 29.23 -9.87
C GLU A 35 -2.86 28.42 -8.63
N ASP A 36 -2.08 27.40 -8.27
CA ASP A 36 -2.31 26.58 -7.07
C ASP A 36 -2.21 27.43 -5.78
N ARG A 37 -1.26 28.39 -5.71
CA ARG A 37 -1.18 29.37 -4.61
C ARG A 37 -2.39 30.30 -4.59
N ALA A 38 -2.83 30.83 -5.73
CA ALA A 38 -3.98 31.72 -5.80
C ALA A 38 -5.29 31.00 -5.42
N VAL A 39 -5.47 29.76 -5.86
CA VAL A 39 -6.59 28.89 -5.48
C VAL A 39 -6.53 28.56 -3.98
N ALA A 40 -5.37 28.19 -3.45
CA ALA A 40 -5.19 27.96 -2.00
C ALA A 40 -5.45 29.23 -1.17
N GLN A 41 -5.05 30.41 -1.66
CA GLN A 41 -5.28 31.69 -1.00
C GLN A 41 -6.77 32.08 -1.05
N LEU A 42 -7.47 31.83 -2.16
CA LEU A 42 -8.91 32.03 -2.29
C LEU A 42 -9.72 31.09 -1.39
N HIS A 43 -9.32 29.81 -1.29
CA HIS A 43 -9.91 28.85 -0.36
C HIS A 43 -9.59 29.16 1.10
N SER A 44 -8.41 29.70 1.40
CA SER A 44 -8.05 30.17 2.75
C SER A 44 -8.89 31.37 3.19
N LEU A 45 -9.15 32.32 2.29
CA LEU A 45 -10.07 33.45 2.51
C LEU A 45 -11.53 33.03 2.68
N THR A 46 -11.88 31.79 2.32
CA THR A 46 -13.24 31.24 2.41
C THR A 46 -13.23 29.83 3.00
N GLY A 47 -12.85 29.68 4.28
CA GLY A 47 -12.50 28.40 4.94
C GLY A 47 -13.38 27.16 4.68
N ARG A 48 -14.65 27.35 4.26
CA ARG A 48 -15.47 26.30 3.62
C ARG A 48 -14.79 25.59 2.43
N GLY A 49 -13.83 26.21 1.74
CA GLY A 49 -13.11 25.63 0.61
C GLY A 49 -12.17 24.50 1.04
N GLY A 50 -11.38 24.74 2.09
CA GLY A 50 -10.56 23.70 2.74
C GLY A 50 -11.42 22.56 3.28
N GLU A 51 -12.51 22.90 3.99
CA GLU A 51 -13.48 21.91 4.48
C GLU A 51 -14.09 21.06 3.36
N GLN A 52 -14.48 21.65 2.22
CA GLN A 52 -15.02 20.91 1.07
C GLN A 52 -13.97 20.00 0.42
N ALA A 53 -12.74 20.48 0.22
CA ALA A 53 -11.65 19.67 -0.35
C ALA A 53 -11.29 18.50 0.58
N PHE A 54 -11.20 18.75 1.89
CA PHE A 54 -10.93 17.72 2.89
C PHE A 54 -12.08 16.70 2.97
N GLN A 55 -13.34 17.16 2.96
CA GLN A 55 -14.52 16.29 2.95
C GLN A 55 -14.57 15.39 1.71
N ALA A 56 -14.18 15.90 0.54
CA ALA A 56 -14.07 15.08 -0.67
C ALA A 56 -13.00 13.98 -0.53
N ARG A 57 -11.85 14.27 0.09
CA ARG A 57 -10.83 13.25 0.41
C ARG A 57 -11.36 12.21 1.42
N LEU A 58 -12.09 12.65 2.45
CA LEU A 58 -12.71 11.73 3.41
C LEU A 58 -13.75 10.81 2.75
N GLN A 59 -14.58 11.34 1.86
CA GLN A 59 -15.57 10.56 1.09
C GLN A 59 -14.88 9.58 0.14
N SER A 60 -13.82 10.00 -0.53
CA SER A 60 -12.99 9.14 -1.39
C SER A 60 -12.35 7.99 -0.60
N GLY A 61 -11.73 8.28 0.55
CA GLY A 61 -11.16 7.25 1.43
C GLY A 61 -12.19 6.22 1.92
N VAL A 62 -13.41 6.66 2.26
CA VAL A 62 -14.53 5.75 2.57
C VAL A 62 -14.93 4.91 1.36
N GLN A 63 -15.03 5.50 0.17
CA GLN A 63 -15.38 4.76 -1.04
C GLN A 63 -14.33 3.70 -1.40
N THR A 64 -13.05 4.02 -1.23
CA THR A 64 -11.93 3.08 -1.45
C THR A 64 -12.04 1.86 -0.55
N VAL A 65 -12.19 2.05 0.77
CA VAL A 65 -12.23 0.91 1.71
C VAL A 65 -13.47 0.04 1.60
N LEU A 66 -14.57 0.59 1.09
CA LEU A 66 -15.78 -0.20 0.80
C LEU A 66 -15.61 -1.11 -0.42
N THR A 67 -14.65 -0.87 -1.33
CA THR A 67 -14.37 -1.83 -2.42
C THR A 67 -13.70 -3.11 -1.90
N TYR A 68 -12.98 -3.04 -0.78
CA TYR A 68 -12.35 -4.22 -0.16
C TYR A 68 -13.36 -5.17 0.50
N GLU A 69 -14.63 -4.77 0.66
CA GLU A 69 -15.72 -5.63 1.15
C GLU A 69 -16.47 -6.35 0.02
N ASP A 70 -16.06 -6.19 -1.25
CA ASP A 70 -16.59 -6.97 -2.37
C ASP A 70 -16.11 -8.43 -2.31
N GLU A 71 -17.06 -9.37 -2.24
CA GLU A 71 -16.77 -10.81 -2.11
C GLU A 71 -16.04 -11.39 -3.33
N THR A 72 -16.21 -10.81 -4.53
CA THR A 72 -15.50 -11.23 -5.75
C THR A 72 -14.04 -10.80 -5.72
N LEU A 73 -13.77 -9.56 -5.29
CA LEU A 73 -12.41 -9.06 -5.10
C LEU A 73 -11.68 -9.81 -3.97
N GLN A 74 -12.35 -10.11 -2.85
CA GLN A 74 -11.77 -10.93 -1.79
C GLN A 74 -11.48 -12.36 -2.27
N ALA A 75 -12.41 -13.00 -2.99
CA ALA A 75 -12.19 -14.34 -3.52
C ALA A 75 -11.06 -14.38 -4.58
N MET A 76 -10.93 -13.33 -5.39
CA MET A 76 -9.80 -13.16 -6.32
C MET A 76 -8.47 -13.05 -5.56
N ALA A 77 -8.39 -12.27 -4.49
CA ALA A 77 -7.20 -12.18 -3.65
C ALA A 77 -6.86 -13.54 -3.00
N LEU A 78 -7.81 -14.20 -2.34
CA LEU A 78 -7.62 -15.53 -1.75
C LEU A 78 -7.15 -16.56 -2.77
N SER A 79 -7.64 -16.50 -4.01
CA SER A 79 -7.23 -17.41 -5.09
C SER A 79 -5.76 -17.27 -5.53
N ILE A 80 -5.10 -16.18 -5.11
CA ILE A 80 -3.72 -15.81 -5.47
C ILE A 80 -2.76 -15.88 -4.26
N ILE A 81 -3.26 -15.69 -3.04
CA ILE A 81 -2.48 -15.74 -1.79
C ILE A 81 -2.11 -17.20 -1.45
N PRO A 82 -0.84 -17.54 -1.15
CA PRO A 82 -0.42 -18.89 -0.78
C PRO A 82 -0.71 -19.19 0.71
N GLU A 83 -2.00 -19.21 1.07
CA GLU A 83 -2.48 -19.34 2.46
C GLU A 83 -1.79 -20.45 3.25
N ASP A 84 -1.65 -21.67 2.69
CA ASP A 84 -1.03 -22.81 3.37
C ASP A 84 0.45 -22.55 3.74
N GLU A 85 1.19 -21.86 2.86
CA GLU A 85 2.59 -21.46 3.10
C GLU A 85 2.67 -20.36 4.17
N LEU A 86 1.78 -19.36 4.10
CA LEU A 86 1.72 -18.28 5.10
C LEU A 86 1.30 -18.79 6.48
N HIS A 87 0.38 -19.75 6.56
CA HIS A 87 -0.03 -20.39 7.81
C HIS A 87 1.10 -21.26 8.38
N THR A 88 1.85 -21.98 7.54
CA THR A 88 3.02 -22.76 7.96
C THR A 88 4.11 -21.86 8.53
N ALA A 89 4.52 -20.83 7.78
CA ALA A 89 5.52 -19.85 8.23
C ALA A 89 5.05 -19.04 9.45
N ALA A 90 3.73 -18.84 9.63
CA ALA A 90 3.17 -18.24 10.84
C ALA A 90 3.32 -19.19 12.04
N ALA A 91 3.01 -20.48 11.89
CA ALA A 91 3.19 -21.48 12.94
C ALA A 91 4.66 -21.62 13.38
N GLU A 92 5.60 -21.60 12.43
CA GLU A 92 7.04 -21.59 12.71
C GLU A 92 7.48 -20.34 13.50
N ALA A 93 6.96 -19.15 13.15
CA ALA A 93 7.23 -17.91 13.87
C ALA A 93 6.68 -17.93 15.31
N ILE A 94 5.50 -18.52 15.52
CA ILE A 94 4.90 -18.71 16.86
C ILE A 94 5.72 -19.70 17.70
N ALA A 95 6.13 -20.83 17.11
CA ALA A 95 7.02 -21.80 17.77
C ALA A 95 8.38 -21.18 18.14
N THR A 96 8.92 -20.33 17.27
CA THR A 96 10.16 -19.58 17.53
C THR A 96 10.00 -18.59 18.69
N SER A 97 8.89 -17.84 18.71
CA SER A 97 8.54 -16.91 19.80
C SER A 97 8.36 -17.62 21.14
N ALA A 98 7.70 -18.78 21.15
CA ALA A 98 7.57 -19.63 22.33
C ALA A 98 8.92 -20.18 22.81
N ALA A 99 9.80 -20.61 21.90
CA ALA A 99 11.13 -21.11 22.21
C ALA A 99 12.10 -20.02 22.72
N ALA A 100 11.90 -18.76 22.28
CA ALA A 100 12.61 -17.59 22.79
C ALA A 100 12.16 -17.17 24.21
N GLY A 101 10.97 -17.61 24.64
CA GLY A 101 10.38 -17.25 25.93
C GLY A 101 9.65 -15.91 25.92
N ASP A 102 9.16 -15.46 24.76
CA ASP A 102 8.39 -14.21 24.64
C ASP A 102 7.12 -14.23 25.52
N VAL A 103 6.81 -13.09 26.16
CA VAL A 103 5.60 -12.92 26.97
C VAL A 103 4.88 -11.62 26.57
N PRO A 104 3.69 -11.69 25.93
CA PRO A 104 3.04 -12.90 25.43
C PRO A 104 3.78 -13.49 24.22
N VAL A 105 3.61 -14.80 24.01
CA VAL A 105 4.00 -15.48 22.75
C VAL A 105 3.22 -14.85 21.59
N LEU A 106 3.88 -14.69 20.44
CA LEU A 106 3.29 -14.17 19.21
C LEU A 106 1.96 -14.88 18.86
N ALA A 107 0.89 -14.11 18.65
CA ALA A 107 -0.42 -14.67 18.32
C ALA A 107 -0.56 -15.05 16.84
N GLN A 108 -1.46 -15.99 16.53
CA GLN A 108 -1.67 -16.49 15.17
C GLN A 108 -2.01 -15.40 14.14
N GLN A 109 -2.83 -14.41 14.52
CA GLN A 109 -3.21 -13.29 13.65
C GLN A 109 -2.01 -12.36 13.39
N ASP A 110 -1.21 -12.08 14.42
CA ASP A 110 -0.03 -11.21 14.33
C ASP A 110 1.08 -11.88 13.50
N ALA A 111 1.28 -13.19 13.67
CA ALA A 111 2.18 -13.98 12.84
C ALA A 111 1.73 -14.00 11.37
N LEU A 112 0.44 -14.24 11.10
CA LEU A 112 -0.10 -14.27 9.73
C LEU A 112 0.00 -12.90 9.04
N ALA A 113 -0.27 -11.80 9.76
CA ALA A 113 -0.10 -10.44 9.25
C ALA A 113 1.36 -10.15 8.85
N ARG A 114 2.34 -10.59 9.66
CA ARG A 114 3.78 -10.50 9.32
C ARG A 114 4.13 -11.30 8.07
N GLN A 115 3.64 -12.54 7.94
CA GLN A 115 3.97 -13.36 6.77
C GLN A 115 3.32 -12.82 5.49
N LEU A 116 2.06 -12.35 5.54
CA LEU A 116 1.42 -11.70 4.39
C LEU A 116 2.19 -10.44 3.96
N LEU A 117 2.65 -9.62 4.90
CA LEU A 117 3.46 -8.42 4.63
C LEU A 117 4.78 -8.76 3.94
N LEU A 118 5.49 -9.79 4.42
CA LEU A 118 6.75 -10.26 3.84
C LEU A 118 6.56 -10.82 2.42
N TRP A 119 5.59 -11.72 2.23
CA TRP A 119 5.23 -12.27 0.92
C TRP A 119 4.85 -11.18 -0.08
N PHE A 120 4.02 -10.21 0.34
CA PHE A 120 3.58 -9.12 -0.51
C PHE A 120 4.77 -8.29 -1.01
N LYS A 121 5.74 -8.01 -0.11
CA LYS A 121 6.96 -7.25 -0.40
C LYS A 121 7.96 -7.98 -1.28
N ARG A 122 8.11 -9.29 -1.10
CA ARG A 122 9.23 -10.08 -1.65
C ARG A 122 8.87 -10.83 -2.92
N ASP A 123 7.68 -11.41 -2.96
CA ASP A 123 7.33 -12.46 -3.91
C ASP A 123 6.13 -12.06 -4.80
N PHE A 124 5.22 -11.21 -4.29
CA PHE A 124 4.00 -10.85 -5.01
C PHE A 124 4.09 -9.56 -5.82
N PHE A 125 4.53 -8.44 -5.22
CA PHE A 125 4.33 -7.09 -5.78
C PHE A 125 5.63 -6.33 -6.05
N ALA A 126 5.70 -5.62 -7.17
CA ALA A 126 6.90 -4.96 -7.68
C ALA A 126 6.83 -3.42 -7.59
N TRP A 127 7.97 -2.78 -7.29
CA TRP A 127 8.07 -1.31 -7.30
C TRP A 127 8.38 -0.79 -8.70
N VAL A 128 7.66 0.24 -9.15
CA VAL A 128 7.88 0.89 -10.44
C VAL A 128 8.32 2.33 -10.23
N ASN A 129 9.62 2.60 -10.40
CA ASN A 129 10.09 3.98 -10.56
C ASN A 129 9.74 4.46 -11.99
N ASN A 130 10.40 3.86 -12.98
CA ASN A 130 10.05 3.96 -14.40
C ASN A 130 9.73 2.52 -14.91
N PRO A 131 8.74 2.32 -15.79
CA PRO A 131 8.44 1.01 -16.35
C PRO A 131 9.54 0.56 -17.35
N PRO A 132 9.90 -0.73 -17.41
CA PRO A 132 10.73 -1.25 -18.49
C PRO A 132 10.00 -1.14 -19.83
N CYS A 133 10.75 -1.00 -20.92
CA CYS A 133 10.18 -0.81 -22.25
C CYS A 133 9.32 -2.00 -22.68
N SER A 134 8.04 -1.74 -22.96
CA SER A 134 7.07 -2.71 -23.46
C SER A 134 7.46 -3.42 -24.77
N ASN A 135 8.36 -2.84 -25.57
CA ASN A 135 8.80 -3.40 -26.85
C ASN A 135 10.14 -4.17 -26.78
N CYS A 136 11.08 -3.79 -25.91
CA CYS A 136 12.42 -4.40 -25.86
C CYS A 136 12.95 -4.72 -24.46
N GLY A 137 12.14 -4.57 -23.41
CA GLY A 137 12.50 -4.89 -22.03
C GLY A 137 13.46 -3.93 -21.33
N ASN A 138 14.15 -3.02 -22.03
CA ASN A 138 15.15 -2.14 -21.41
C ASN A 138 14.51 -1.25 -20.31
N THR A 139 15.11 -1.28 -19.12
CA THR A 139 14.75 -0.51 -17.92
C THR A 139 15.07 0.98 -18.02
N GLU A 140 15.98 1.39 -18.92
CA GLU A 140 16.31 2.79 -19.19
C GLU A 140 15.24 3.51 -20.03
N THR A 141 14.05 3.66 -19.46
CA THR A 141 13.01 4.54 -19.99
C THR A 141 12.99 5.87 -19.25
N VAL A 142 12.59 6.95 -19.94
CA VAL A 142 12.52 8.32 -19.41
C VAL A 142 11.08 8.82 -19.56
N SER A 143 10.57 9.55 -18.58
CA SER A 143 9.24 10.16 -18.67
C SER A 143 9.15 11.08 -19.89
N THR A 144 8.05 10.96 -20.63
CA THR A 144 7.69 11.79 -21.80
C THR A 144 6.34 12.45 -21.59
N GLY A 145 6.00 12.77 -20.33
CA GLY A 145 4.73 13.41 -19.95
C GLY A 145 3.57 12.43 -19.77
N MET A 146 2.34 12.95 -19.93
CA MET A 146 1.10 12.23 -19.63
C MET A 146 0.35 11.82 -20.89
N GLY A 147 -0.30 10.66 -20.82
CA GLY A 147 -1.16 10.14 -21.86
C GLY A 147 -2.63 10.08 -21.42
N ARG A 148 -3.54 10.18 -22.38
CA ARG A 148 -4.96 9.93 -22.13
C ARG A 148 -5.18 8.46 -21.71
N PRO A 149 -5.97 8.19 -20.65
CA PRO A 149 -6.51 6.85 -20.38
C PRO A 149 -7.25 6.30 -21.60
N SER A 150 -7.06 5.02 -21.91
CA SER A 150 -7.99 4.27 -22.76
C SER A 150 -9.25 3.91 -21.97
N ASP A 151 -10.26 3.36 -22.65
CA ASP A 151 -11.52 3.00 -21.98
C ASP A 151 -11.31 1.83 -20.99
N ASP A 152 -10.36 0.92 -21.27
CA ASP A 152 -9.92 -0.14 -20.33
C ASP A 152 -9.13 0.45 -19.13
N ASP A 153 -8.31 1.48 -19.37
CA ASP A 153 -7.62 2.19 -18.29
C ASP A 153 -8.62 2.86 -17.34
N ALA A 154 -9.61 3.55 -17.91
CA ALA A 154 -10.67 4.21 -17.15
C ALA A 154 -11.56 3.21 -16.40
N ALA A 155 -11.90 2.07 -17.01
CA ALA A 155 -12.68 1.00 -16.38
C ALA A 155 -11.97 0.38 -15.16
N ALA A 156 -10.63 0.30 -15.19
CA ALA A 156 -9.80 -0.10 -14.04
C ALA A 156 -9.39 1.08 -13.12
N GLY A 157 -10.13 2.20 -13.19
CA GLY A 157 -9.97 3.35 -12.30
C GLY A 157 -8.70 4.18 -12.51
N ALA A 158 -7.97 4.01 -13.62
CA ALA A 158 -6.79 4.81 -13.91
C ALA A 158 -7.15 6.18 -14.50
N GLY A 159 -7.41 7.15 -13.61
CA GLY A 159 -7.65 8.55 -13.99
C GLY A 159 -6.46 9.25 -14.67
N ARG A 160 -5.26 8.64 -14.68
CA ARG A 160 -4.07 9.15 -15.39
C ARG A 160 -3.17 8.02 -15.90
N VAL A 161 -2.48 8.28 -17.01
CA VAL A 161 -1.45 7.38 -17.58
C VAL A 161 -0.16 8.14 -17.76
N GLU A 162 0.92 7.65 -17.17
CA GLU A 162 2.27 8.19 -17.34
C GLU A 162 2.90 7.56 -18.60
N LEU A 163 3.61 8.35 -19.43
CA LEU A 163 4.25 7.88 -20.67
C LEU A 163 5.77 7.88 -20.53
N TYR A 164 6.40 6.83 -21.08
CA TYR A 164 7.84 6.61 -20.93
C TYR A 164 8.50 6.20 -22.24
N GLY A 165 9.39 7.04 -22.77
CA GLY A 165 10.16 6.78 -23.99
C GLY A 165 11.39 5.91 -23.73
N CYS A 166 11.62 4.89 -24.56
CA CYS A 166 12.82 4.06 -24.51
C CYS A 166 13.95 4.61 -25.40
N ARG A 167 15.11 4.89 -24.81
CA ARG A 167 16.29 5.43 -25.55
C ARG A 167 16.86 4.45 -26.59
N SER A 168 16.71 3.14 -26.40
CA SER A 168 17.31 2.13 -27.28
C SER A 168 16.49 1.76 -28.53
N CYS A 169 15.16 1.95 -28.50
CA CYS A 169 14.30 1.57 -29.62
C CYS A 169 13.24 2.62 -30.02
N GLY A 170 13.18 3.77 -29.33
CA GLY A 170 12.22 4.84 -29.61
C GLY A 170 10.77 4.56 -29.21
N ALA A 171 10.44 3.33 -28.79
CA ALA A 171 9.07 2.97 -28.41
C ALA A 171 8.64 3.63 -27.08
N THR A 172 7.40 4.12 -27.05
CA THR A 172 6.74 4.68 -25.86
C THR A 172 5.99 3.59 -25.09
N THR A 173 6.22 3.50 -23.79
CA THR A 173 5.54 2.60 -22.87
C THR A 173 4.52 3.37 -22.03
N ARG A 174 3.34 2.79 -21.83
CA ARG A 174 2.27 3.33 -20.96
C ARG A 174 2.43 2.78 -19.53
N PHE A 175 2.20 3.63 -18.55
CA PHE A 175 2.05 3.25 -17.15
C PHE A 175 0.78 3.87 -16.54
N PRO A 176 -0.37 3.20 -16.70
CA PRO A 176 -1.64 3.60 -16.08
C PRO A 176 -1.56 3.47 -14.57
N ARG A 177 -2.15 4.44 -13.86
CA ARG A 177 -2.16 4.51 -12.40
C ARG A 177 -3.51 4.00 -11.88
N TYR A 178 -3.68 2.68 -11.94
CA TYR A 178 -4.92 1.98 -11.60
C TYR A 178 -5.33 2.15 -10.12
N ASN A 179 -6.64 2.29 -9.89
CA ASN A 179 -7.22 2.32 -8.53
C ASN A 179 -8.15 1.12 -8.26
N ASP A 180 -8.53 0.34 -9.28
CA ASP A 180 -9.19 -0.95 -9.07
C ASP A 180 -8.21 -1.99 -8.50
N PRO A 181 -8.41 -2.51 -7.27
CA PRO A 181 -7.50 -3.48 -6.69
C PRO A 181 -7.50 -4.82 -7.43
N GLY A 182 -8.58 -5.19 -8.14
CA GLY A 182 -8.61 -6.39 -8.98
C GLY A 182 -7.56 -6.34 -10.09
N ARG A 183 -7.49 -5.22 -10.83
CA ARG A 183 -6.43 -4.95 -11.81
C ARG A 183 -5.04 -4.89 -11.17
N LEU A 184 -4.92 -4.46 -9.91
CA LEU A 184 -3.63 -4.47 -9.21
C LEU A 184 -3.16 -5.89 -8.86
N LEU A 185 -4.06 -6.83 -8.54
CA LEU A 185 -3.72 -8.26 -8.38
C LEU A 185 -3.21 -8.91 -9.68
N GLN A 186 -3.59 -8.37 -10.84
CA GLN A 186 -3.07 -8.80 -12.15
C GLN A 186 -1.73 -8.15 -12.49
N THR A 187 -1.64 -6.82 -12.39
CA THR A 187 -0.46 -6.04 -12.81
C THR A 187 0.70 -6.18 -11.85
N ARG A 188 0.42 -6.48 -10.57
CA ARG A 188 1.36 -6.80 -9.49
C ARG A 188 2.49 -5.79 -9.34
N ARG A 189 2.24 -4.52 -9.67
CA ARG A 189 3.27 -3.49 -9.71
C ARG A 189 2.72 -2.08 -9.54
N GLY A 190 3.49 -1.21 -8.91
CA GLY A 190 3.17 0.21 -8.83
C GLY A 190 4.05 0.98 -7.85
N ARG A 191 3.48 2.03 -7.24
CA ARG A 191 4.08 2.84 -6.16
C ARG A 191 3.18 2.77 -4.92
N CYS A 192 3.46 3.56 -3.87
CA CYS A 192 2.77 3.47 -2.59
C CYS A 192 1.23 3.38 -2.66
N GLY A 193 0.59 4.16 -3.55
CA GLY A 193 -0.84 4.08 -3.84
C GLY A 193 -1.31 2.69 -4.24
N GLU A 194 -0.72 2.12 -5.30
CA GLU A 194 -1.05 0.77 -5.77
C GLU A 194 -0.69 -0.32 -4.75
N TRP A 195 0.46 -0.16 -4.08
CA TRP A 195 0.96 -1.09 -3.06
C TRP A 195 0.00 -1.20 -1.86
N ALA A 196 -0.39 -0.07 -1.26
CA ALA A 196 -1.30 -0.05 -0.11
C ALA A 196 -2.73 -0.49 -0.49
N ASN A 197 -3.21 -0.12 -1.68
CA ASN A 197 -4.52 -0.49 -2.19
C ASN A 197 -4.66 -2.02 -2.36
N ALA A 198 -3.75 -2.65 -3.11
CA ALA A 198 -3.76 -4.10 -3.29
C ALA A 198 -3.47 -4.87 -1.98
N PHE A 199 -2.57 -4.38 -1.13
CA PHE A 199 -2.27 -5.02 0.15
C PHE A 199 -3.45 -4.95 1.12
N ALA A 200 -4.21 -3.84 1.15
CA ALA A 200 -5.41 -3.71 1.97
C ALA A 200 -6.50 -4.71 1.56
N LEU A 201 -6.70 -4.92 0.25
CA LEU A 201 -7.59 -5.99 -0.24
C LEU A 201 -7.10 -7.37 0.23
N CYS A 202 -5.81 -7.69 0.08
CA CYS A 202 -5.26 -8.96 0.54
C CYS A 202 -5.48 -9.18 2.06
N CYS A 203 -5.24 -8.15 2.88
CA CYS A 203 -5.48 -8.20 4.32
C CYS A 203 -6.97 -8.45 4.65
N ARG A 204 -7.89 -7.73 4.00
CA ARG A 204 -9.34 -7.93 4.20
C ARG A 204 -9.80 -9.32 3.77
N ALA A 205 -9.25 -9.83 2.67
CA ALA A 205 -9.56 -11.13 2.10
C ALA A 205 -9.16 -12.30 3.03
N ILE A 206 -7.98 -12.26 3.65
CA ILE A 206 -7.57 -13.26 4.68
C ILE A 206 -8.19 -13.00 6.06
N GLY A 207 -9.23 -12.16 6.15
CA GLY A 207 -9.98 -11.93 7.38
C GLY A 207 -9.37 -10.95 8.39
N LEU A 208 -8.27 -10.24 8.07
CA LEU A 208 -7.75 -9.19 8.96
C LEU A 208 -8.72 -8.00 8.98
N ASP A 209 -9.04 -7.52 10.18
CA ASP A 209 -9.72 -6.24 10.37
C ASP A 209 -8.73 -5.12 10.03
N THR A 210 -8.99 -4.37 8.96
CA THR A 210 -7.96 -3.60 8.23
C THR A 210 -8.44 -2.19 7.94
N ARG A 211 -7.51 -1.23 8.02
CA ARG A 211 -7.67 0.16 7.59
C ARG A 211 -6.73 0.52 6.46
N TYR A 212 -7.22 1.36 5.55
CA TYR A 212 -6.37 2.14 4.64
C TYR A 212 -6.02 3.47 5.28
N ILE A 213 -4.76 3.88 5.21
CA ILE A 213 -4.24 5.08 5.88
C ILE A 213 -3.77 6.09 4.83
N LEU A 214 -4.28 7.32 4.93
CA LEU A 214 -3.93 8.43 4.06
C LEU A 214 -3.16 9.49 4.84
N ASP A 215 -1.88 9.68 4.51
CA ASP A 215 -1.07 10.82 4.92
C ASP A 215 -1.11 11.88 3.81
N LEU A 216 -1.57 13.08 4.17
CA LEU A 216 -1.73 14.19 3.23
C LEU A 216 -0.39 14.74 2.69
N THR A 217 0.75 14.27 3.21
CA THR A 217 2.11 14.59 2.70
C THR A 217 2.62 13.59 1.65
N ASP A 218 1.72 13.06 0.80
CA ASP A 218 2.02 12.15 -0.31
C ASP A 218 2.63 10.81 0.14
N HIS A 219 1.93 10.08 1.03
CA HIS A 219 2.17 8.65 1.27
C HIS A 219 0.90 7.94 1.79
N VAL A 220 0.82 6.63 1.61
CA VAL A 220 -0.32 5.79 2.05
C VAL A 220 0.18 4.41 2.50
N TRP A 221 -0.52 3.81 3.47
CA TRP A 221 -0.17 2.50 4.04
C TRP A 221 -1.41 1.84 4.68
N VAL A 222 -1.20 0.81 5.50
CA VAL A 222 -2.26 -0.01 6.11
C VAL A 222 -2.11 -0.07 7.64
N GLU A 223 -3.23 -0.17 8.37
CA GLU A 223 -3.24 -0.71 9.74
C GLU A 223 -4.08 -1.99 9.77
N TYR A 224 -3.77 -2.93 10.67
CA TYR A 224 -4.72 -3.99 11.05
C TYR A 224 -4.96 -4.00 12.56
N TYR A 225 -6.10 -4.51 13.01
CA TYR A 225 -6.39 -4.65 14.43
C TYR A 225 -5.90 -6.00 14.96
N SER A 226 -4.98 -5.96 15.92
CA SER A 226 -4.52 -7.13 16.67
C SER A 226 -5.45 -7.34 17.87
N GLU A 227 -6.20 -8.44 17.88
CA GLU A 227 -7.05 -8.81 19.01
C GLU A 227 -6.21 -9.11 20.28
N SER A 228 -5.06 -9.75 20.09
CA SER A 228 -4.07 -10.11 21.12
C SER A 228 -3.47 -8.89 21.81
N LEU A 229 -3.15 -7.83 21.05
CA LEU A 229 -2.58 -6.58 21.58
C LEU A 229 -3.65 -5.51 21.87
N GLY A 230 -4.92 -5.78 21.57
CA GLY A 230 -6.05 -4.87 21.79
C GLY A 230 -5.95 -3.53 21.03
N ARG A 231 -5.17 -3.46 19.96
CA ARG A 231 -4.84 -2.20 19.27
C ARG A 231 -4.61 -2.35 17.77
N TRP A 232 -4.63 -1.21 17.08
CA TRP A 232 -4.19 -1.10 15.71
C TRP A 232 -2.66 -1.16 15.61
N ILE A 233 -2.19 -1.92 14.63
CA ILE A 233 -0.79 -2.17 14.30
C ILE A 233 -0.51 -1.56 12.92
N HIS A 234 0.60 -0.82 12.82
CA HIS A 234 1.06 -0.23 11.56
C HIS A 234 1.63 -1.31 10.61
N MET A 235 1.32 -1.21 9.31
CA MET A 235 1.94 -2.02 8.26
C MET A 235 2.18 -1.16 6.99
N ASP A 236 3.45 -0.98 6.61
CA ASP A 236 3.81 -0.43 5.29
C ASP A 236 4.28 -1.55 4.34
N PRO A 237 3.49 -1.94 3.34
CA PRO A 237 3.88 -2.97 2.39
C PRO A 237 5.03 -2.54 1.48
N CYS A 238 5.25 -1.24 1.26
CA CYS A 238 6.33 -0.73 0.42
C CYS A 238 7.71 -1.06 1.01
N GLU A 239 7.79 -1.06 2.33
CA GLU A 239 9.03 -1.19 3.11
C GLU A 239 9.09 -2.49 3.94
N ALA A 240 8.01 -3.29 3.94
CA ALA A 240 7.73 -4.39 4.88
C ALA A 240 7.86 -3.99 6.36
N ALA A 241 7.56 -2.74 6.69
CA ALA A 241 7.65 -2.22 8.05
C ALA A 241 6.40 -2.60 8.86
N TYR A 242 6.58 -3.41 9.89
CA TYR A 242 5.53 -3.84 10.84
C TYR A 242 5.71 -3.11 12.16
N ASP A 243 4.64 -2.49 12.66
CA ASP A 243 4.54 -1.80 13.95
C ASP A 243 5.59 -0.69 14.18
N GLN A 244 6.00 0.00 13.11
CA GLN A 244 7.00 1.07 13.11
C GLN A 244 6.39 2.42 12.71
N PRO A 245 5.40 2.96 13.44
CA PRO A 245 4.69 4.17 13.00
C PRO A 245 5.57 5.44 12.98
N LEU A 246 6.68 5.48 13.73
CA LEU A 246 7.65 6.58 13.68
C LEU A 246 8.62 6.50 12.48
N LEU A 247 8.50 5.50 11.60
CA LEU A 247 9.28 5.38 10.36
C LEU A 247 9.24 6.67 9.53
N TYR A 248 8.08 7.31 9.43
CA TYR A 248 7.89 8.50 8.60
C TYR A 248 8.50 9.76 9.20
N GLU A 249 8.18 10.10 10.45
CA GLU A 249 8.70 11.31 11.11
C GLU A 249 10.17 11.15 11.54
N GLY A 250 10.54 9.99 12.09
CA GLY A 250 11.86 9.72 12.65
C GLY A 250 12.85 9.12 11.66
N GLY A 251 12.42 8.13 10.87
CA GLY A 251 13.28 7.45 9.88
C GLY A 251 13.48 8.27 8.61
N TRP A 252 12.41 8.82 8.03
CA TRP A 252 12.47 9.59 6.77
C TRP A 252 12.49 11.11 6.96
N GLY A 253 12.25 11.62 8.17
CA GLY A 253 12.19 13.06 8.45
C GLY A 253 10.95 13.78 7.89
N LYS A 254 9.86 13.05 7.56
CA LYS A 254 8.63 13.64 7.00
C LYS A 254 8.01 14.67 7.95
N LYS A 255 7.73 15.86 7.44
CA LYS A 255 6.99 16.91 8.15
C LYS A 255 5.47 16.69 8.02
N LEU A 256 4.98 15.58 8.60
CA LEU A 256 3.58 15.15 8.56
C LEU A 256 2.59 16.27 8.97
N THR A 257 1.34 16.20 8.48
CA THR A 257 0.27 17.18 8.75
C THR A 257 -1.01 16.50 9.26
N TYR A 258 -1.64 15.70 8.42
CA TYR A 258 -2.84 14.93 8.74
C TYR A 258 -2.65 13.49 8.26
N VAL A 259 -2.93 12.53 9.13
CA VAL A 259 -2.96 11.10 8.83
C VAL A 259 -4.34 10.56 9.23
N VAL A 260 -5.14 10.16 8.24
CA VAL A 260 -6.52 9.71 8.43
C VAL A 260 -6.65 8.24 8.06
N ALA A 261 -7.23 7.46 8.98
CA ALA A 261 -7.55 6.07 8.78
C ALA A 261 -9.00 5.86 8.33
N PHE A 262 -9.18 4.94 7.38
CA PHE A 262 -10.47 4.55 6.83
C PHE A 262 -10.65 3.05 6.99
N SER A 263 -11.85 2.60 7.36
CA SER A 263 -12.28 1.19 7.42
C SER A 263 -13.77 1.11 7.10
N LYS A 264 -14.27 -0.10 6.80
CA LYS A 264 -15.71 -0.35 6.67
C LYS A 264 -16.51 0.12 7.90
N ASP A 265 -15.91 0.06 9.08
CA ASP A 265 -16.51 0.37 10.38
C ASP A 265 -16.24 1.79 10.90
N GLY A 266 -15.57 2.66 10.12
CA GLY A 266 -15.37 4.06 10.53
C GLY A 266 -14.17 4.79 9.92
N VAL A 267 -14.10 6.07 10.26
CA VAL A 267 -13.06 7.02 9.86
C VAL A 267 -12.48 7.67 11.12
N LYS A 268 -11.16 7.74 11.23
CA LYS A 268 -10.46 8.21 12.44
C LYS A 268 -9.24 9.05 12.05
N ASP A 269 -9.06 10.22 12.69
CA ASP A 269 -7.75 10.88 12.69
C ASP A 269 -6.81 10.06 13.59
N VAL A 270 -5.74 9.53 12.99
CA VAL A 270 -4.72 8.72 13.67
C VAL A 270 -3.37 9.44 13.71
N THR A 271 -3.29 10.72 13.36
CA THR A 271 -2.04 11.50 13.25
C THR A 271 -1.15 11.39 14.49
N ARG A 272 -1.75 11.34 15.69
CA ARG A 272 -1.06 11.16 16.98
C ARG A 272 -0.32 9.82 17.15
N ARG A 273 -0.62 8.81 16.34
CA ARG A 273 0.14 7.55 16.27
C ARG A 273 1.44 7.69 15.49
N TYR A 274 1.56 8.70 14.62
CA TYR A 274 2.65 8.82 13.64
C TYR A 274 3.62 9.98 13.93
N THR A 275 3.51 10.61 15.10
CA THR A 275 4.36 11.72 15.54
C THR A 275 4.70 11.59 17.03
N ALA A 276 5.95 11.83 17.39
CA ALA A 276 6.37 12.15 18.75
C ALA A 276 6.41 13.68 18.98
N LYS A 277 6.33 14.47 17.89
CA LYS A 277 6.48 15.93 17.87
C LYS A 277 5.14 16.66 17.68
N TRP A 278 4.09 16.21 18.37
CA TRP A 278 2.73 16.75 18.21
C TRP A 278 2.65 18.29 18.24
N GLY A 279 3.41 18.95 19.13
CA GLY A 279 3.46 20.41 19.22
C GLY A 279 4.04 21.11 17.98
N GLU A 280 5.04 20.51 17.31
CA GLU A 280 5.56 21.02 16.03
C GLU A 280 4.57 20.74 14.88
N LEU A 281 3.88 19.60 14.94
CA LEU A 281 2.97 19.12 13.91
C LEU A 281 1.66 19.92 13.87
N LEU A 282 1.12 20.30 15.03
CA LEU A 282 -0.11 21.09 15.13
C LEU A 282 -0.02 22.42 14.37
N ASN A 283 1.15 23.06 14.37
CA ASN A 283 1.41 24.30 13.61
C ASN A 283 1.32 24.14 12.09
N ARG A 284 1.26 22.90 11.58
CA ARG A 284 1.16 22.57 10.14
C ARG A 284 -0.27 22.15 9.73
N ARG A 285 -1.22 22.10 10.67
CA ARG A 285 -2.61 21.67 10.46
C ARG A 285 -3.52 22.88 10.22
N ALA A 286 -3.36 23.48 9.04
CA ALA A 286 -4.02 24.73 8.66
C ALA A 286 -5.17 24.58 7.64
N GLU A 287 -5.44 23.37 7.11
CA GLU A 287 -6.43 23.18 6.05
C GLU A 287 -7.87 23.11 6.56
N VAL A 288 -8.07 22.51 7.74
CA VAL A 288 -9.35 22.41 8.45
C VAL A 288 -9.15 22.51 9.96
N SER A 289 -10.17 22.94 10.70
CA SER A 289 -10.13 23.03 12.16
C SER A 289 -10.30 21.66 12.84
N GLU A 290 -9.65 21.46 13.99
CA GLU A 290 -9.74 20.22 14.77
C GLU A 290 -11.18 19.81 15.14
N PRO A 291 -12.08 20.73 15.59
CA PRO A 291 -13.46 20.36 15.91
C PRO A 291 -14.26 19.96 14.67
N TRP A 292 -13.99 20.58 13.51
CA TRP A 292 -14.60 20.19 12.24
C TRP A 292 -14.15 18.79 11.82
N LEU A 293 -12.84 18.50 11.87
CA LEU A 293 -12.29 17.21 11.46
C LEU A 293 -12.80 16.07 12.36
N MET A 294 -12.85 16.29 13.67
CA MET A 294 -13.45 15.36 14.62
C MET A 294 -14.92 15.08 14.28
N SER A 295 -15.70 16.14 13.99
CA SER A 295 -17.12 16.04 13.64
C SER A 295 -17.35 15.32 12.31
N ALA A 296 -16.53 15.59 11.29
CA ALA A 296 -16.62 14.95 9.97
C ALA A 296 -16.31 13.44 10.04
N CYS A 297 -15.21 13.07 10.69
CA CYS A 297 -14.84 11.67 10.94
C CYS A 297 -15.90 10.93 11.77
N HIS A 298 -16.46 11.58 12.79
CA HIS A 298 -17.56 11.01 13.59
C HIS A 298 -18.83 10.80 12.75
N ALA A 299 -19.28 11.80 11.99
CA ALA A 299 -20.48 11.71 11.15
C ALA A 299 -20.36 10.60 10.08
N LEU A 300 -19.19 10.44 9.47
CA LEU A 300 -18.91 9.34 8.54
C LEU A 300 -18.95 7.97 9.26
N THR A 301 -18.40 7.89 10.47
CA THR A 301 -18.42 6.66 11.29
C THR A 301 -19.84 6.27 11.73
N VAL A 302 -20.66 7.23 12.18
CA VAL A 302 -22.07 7.00 12.52
C VAL A 302 -22.86 6.49 11.31
N ARG A 303 -22.62 7.09 10.12
CA ARG A 303 -23.26 6.66 8.87
C ARG A 303 -22.87 5.23 8.47
N LEU A 304 -21.59 4.86 8.60
CA LEU A 304 -21.12 3.50 8.32
C LEU A 304 -21.70 2.47 9.30
N ARG A 305 -21.76 2.80 10.60
CA ARG A 305 -22.30 1.92 11.64
C ARG A 305 -23.84 1.87 11.72
N ALA A 306 -24.55 2.61 10.87
CA ALA A 306 -26.00 2.83 10.98
C ALA A 306 -26.84 1.54 10.91
N GLN A 307 -26.38 0.50 10.21
CA GLN A 307 -27.07 -0.79 10.08
C GLN A 307 -26.59 -1.85 11.08
N LEU A 308 -25.61 -1.55 11.94
CA LEU A 308 -25.03 -2.53 12.86
C LEU A 308 -25.92 -2.76 14.10
N GLY A 309 -25.94 -4.00 14.57
CA GLY A 309 -26.60 -4.38 15.82
C GLY A 309 -25.97 -3.70 17.04
N ALA A 310 -26.76 -3.50 18.11
CA ALA A 310 -26.34 -2.74 19.29
C ALA A 310 -25.08 -3.32 19.96
N SER A 311 -24.97 -4.66 20.04
CA SER A 311 -23.78 -5.33 20.60
C SER A 311 -22.51 -5.04 19.81
N GLU A 312 -22.61 -4.99 18.47
CA GLU A 312 -21.45 -4.74 17.61
C GLU A 312 -21.05 -3.28 17.62
N ARG A 313 -22.02 -2.34 17.62
CA ARG A 313 -21.74 -0.92 17.84
C ARG A 313 -21.03 -0.68 19.17
N SER A 314 -21.52 -1.27 20.26
CA SER A 314 -20.89 -1.16 21.58
C SER A 314 -19.46 -1.73 21.61
N ARG A 315 -19.22 -2.88 20.96
CA ARG A 315 -17.87 -3.48 20.80
C ARG A 315 -16.91 -2.53 20.05
N LEU A 316 -17.37 -1.94 18.96
CA LEU A 316 -16.58 -0.98 18.16
C LEU A 316 -16.44 0.39 18.84
N GLU A 317 -17.37 0.79 19.70
CA GLU A 317 -17.27 1.98 20.55
C GLU A 317 -16.25 1.78 21.69
N GLN A 318 -16.23 0.59 22.30
CA GLN A 318 -15.21 0.21 23.28
C GLN A 318 -13.81 0.22 22.67
N ARG A 319 -13.64 -0.31 21.43
CA ARG A 319 -12.38 -0.21 20.67
C ARG A 319 -11.98 1.24 20.39
N ASN A 320 -12.91 2.07 19.91
CA ASN A 320 -12.65 3.50 19.71
C ASN A 320 -12.15 4.16 21.01
N ALA A 321 -12.78 3.88 22.15
CA ALA A 321 -12.40 4.44 23.45
C ALA A 321 -11.03 3.93 23.98
N VAL A 322 -10.58 2.74 23.57
CA VAL A 322 -9.21 2.26 23.82
C VAL A 322 -8.22 3.02 22.95
N GLU A 323 -8.50 3.17 21.66
CA GLU A 323 -7.67 3.93 20.72
C GLU A 323 -7.57 5.42 21.09
N ASP A 324 -8.66 6.06 21.54
CA ASP A 324 -8.65 7.45 21.98
C ASP A 324 -7.72 7.68 23.18
N ARG A 325 -7.62 6.72 24.12
CA ARG A 325 -6.64 6.79 25.21
C ARG A 325 -5.20 6.63 24.70
N GLN A 326 -4.97 5.68 23.79
CA GLN A 326 -3.65 5.48 23.17
C GLN A 326 -3.16 6.72 22.41
N LEU A 327 -4.01 7.32 21.57
CA LEU A 327 -3.70 8.55 20.82
C LEU A 327 -3.55 9.78 21.74
N SER A 328 -4.30 9.84 22.84
CA SER A 328 -4.21 10.95 23.82
C SER A 328 -2.89 10.93 24.58
N ASN A 329 -2.42 9.75 24.99
CA ASN A 329 -1.10 9.56 25.59
C ASN A 329 0.04 9.94 24.62
N GLY A 330 -0.17 9.71 23.32
CA GLY A 330 0.83 9.96 22.28
C GLY A 330 1.88 8.85 22.17
N LEU A 331 2.96 9.13 21.44
CA LEU A 331 4.16 8.32 21.44
C LEU A 331 5.30 9.06 22.13
N GLU A 332 6.02 8.35 23.01
CA GLU A 332 7.35 8.75 23.43
C GLU A 332 8.29 8.79 22.20
N PRO A 333 9.25 9.74 22.14
CA PRO A 333 10.25 9.76 21.08
C PRO A 333 11.13 8.50 21.13
N PRO A 334 11.72 8.07 20.01
CA PRO A 334 12.66 6.96 20.01
C PRO A 334 13.86 7.28 20.92
N SER A 335 14.37 6.27 21.63
CA SER A 335 15.67 6.39 22.28
C SER A 335 16.75 6.69 21.24
N ALA A 336 17.77 7.47 21.61
CA ALA A 336 18.78 7.97 20.67
C ALA A 336 19.55 6.85 19.93
N ASP A 337 19.64 5.65 20.54
CA ASP A 337 20.27 4.47 19.96
C ASP A 337 19.40 3.75 18.90
N THR A 338 18.10 4.05 18.84
CA THR A 338 17.15 3.43 17.90
C THR A 338 17.15 4.14 16.56
N SER A 339 18.17 3.86 15.73
CA SER A 339 18.23 4.35 14.35
C SER A 339 17.12 3.72 13.50
N LEU A 340 16.09 4.51 13.17
CA LEU A 340 15.06 4.13 12.19
C LEU A 340 15.58 4.32 10.76
N PRO A 341 15.29 3.41 9.82
CA PRO A 341 15.81 3.49 8.46
C PRO A 341 15.17 4.64 7.66
N GLY A 342 15.95 5.22 6.75
CA GLY A 342 15.42 6.02 5.65
C GLY A 342 14.57 5.18 4.69
N ARG A 343 13.84 5.84 3.79
CA ARG A 343 13.00 5.17 2.79
C ARG A 343 13.86 4.29 1.89
N GLN A 344 13.38 3.08 1.60
CA GLN A 344 14.01 2.10 0.72
C GLN A 344 13.44 2.19 -0.70
N THR A 345 12.15 2.53 -0.86
CA THR A 345 11.48 2.70 -2.16
C THR A 345 11.78 4.03 -2.87
N GLY A 346 11.60 4.06 -4.20
CA GLY A 346 11.87 5.24 -5.04
C GLY A 346 13.34 5.48 -5.39
N SER A 347 13.59 6.25 -6.44
CA SER A 347 14.95 6.58 -6.90
C SER A 347 15.79 7.28 -5.80
N VAL A 348 17.11 7.14 -5.89
CA VAL A 348 18.04 7.72 -4.91
C VAL A 348 17.95 9.24 -4.91
N GLU A 349 17.81 9.82 -6.09
CA GLU A 349 17.70 11.26 -6.34
C GLU A 349 16.40 11.83 -5.75
N TRP A 350 15.27 11.12 -5.96
CA TRP A 350 13.97 11.51 -5.41
C TRP A 350 13.95 11.46 -3.87
N ARG A 351 14.56 10.42 -3.28
CA ARG A 351 14.71 10.32 -1.81
C ARG A 351 15.65 11.39 -1.26
N ALA A 352 16.80 11.61 -1.90
CA ALA A 352 17.77 12.64 -1.53
C ALA A 352 17.16 14.05 -1.55
N ALA A 353 16.44 14.40 -2.62
CA ALA A 353 15.77 15.69 -2.79
C ALA A 353 14.69 15.96 -1.72
N ARG A 354 14.13 14.91 -1.11
CA ARG A 354 13.13 15.00 -0.03
C ARG A 354 13.72 14.84 1.38
N GLY A 355 15.01 14.54 1.50
CA GLY A 355 15.67 14.21 2.78
C GLY A 355 15.38 12.79 3.30
N GLU A 356 14.63 11.98 2.56
CA GLU A 356 14.11 10.67 3.01
C GLU A 356 15.17 9.54 3.01
N LEU A 357 16.46 9.87 2.93
CA LEU A 357 17.58 8.91 3.07
C LEU A 357 17.85 8.49 4.53
N GLY A 358 17.28 9.22 5.49
CA GLY A 358 17.44 8.99 6.92
C GLY A 358 18.74 9.56 7.51
N SER A 359 18.87 9.44 8.82
CA SER A 359 20.04 9.93 9.56
C SER A 359 21.28 9.12 9.21
N ALA A 360 22.15 9.68 8.35
CA ALA A 360 23.45 9.10 8.05
C ALA A 360 24.33 9.11 9.30
N THR A 361 24.35 8.00 10.05
CA THR A 361 25.47 7.68 10.94
C THR A 361 26.75 7.76 10.12
N SER A 362 27.68 8.61 10.55
CA SER A 362 28.86 9.01 9.77
C SER A 362 29.87 7.88 9.64
N ALA A 363 29.56 6.94 8.73
CA ALA A 363 30.50 5.95 8.23
C ALA A 363 31.71 6.69 7.64
N SER A 364 32.82 6.65 8.38
CA SER A 364 34.10 7.23 7.98
C SER A 364 34.45 6.78 6.56
N CYS A 365 34.77 7.73 5.68
CA CYS A 365 35.16 7.44 4.30
C CYS A 365 36.57 6.81 4.29
N GLY A 366 36.62 5.52 4.59
CA GLY A 366 37.82 4.70 4.64
C GLY A 366 38.40 4.47 3.25
N GLN A 367 39.26 5.41 2.83
CA GLN A 367 40.38 5.30 1.89
C GLN A 367 40.26 4.23 0.77
N THR A 368 40.26 4.72 -0.47
CA THR A 368 40.31 3.90 -1.69
C THR A 368 41.52 2.94 -1.71
N PRO A 369 41.33 1.63 -1.92
CA PRO A 369 42.43 0.72 -2.21
C PRO A 369 42.93 0.93 -3.64
N SER A 370 44.18 1.39 -3.79
CA SER A 370 44.80 1.64 -5.09
C SER A 370 45.80 0.54 -5.46
N ALA A 371 45.61 -0.04 -6.65
CA ALA A 371 46.58 -0.77 -7.49
C ALA A 371 47.33 -2.00 -6.90
N ALA A 372 47.84 -2.82 -7.83
CA ALA A 372 48.56 -4.07 -7.56
C ALA A 372 50.06 -3.84 -7.21
N PRO A 373 50.75 -4.83 -6.60
CA PRO A 373 52.10 -4.65 -6.07
C PRO A 373 53.21 -4.91 -7.10
N GLU A 374 54.36 -4.24 -6.92
CA GLU A 374 55.65 -4.63 -7.52
C GLU A 374 56.69 -4.98 -6.43
N ILE A 375 57.76 -5.67 -6.83
CA ILE A 375 58.71 -6.37 -5.96
C ILE A 375 60.09 -5.67 -5.97
N ALA A 376 60.66 -5.33 -4.81
CA ALA A 376 62.12 -5.14 -4.65
C ALA A 376 62.64 -5.17 -3.18
N SER A 377 63.33 -6.26 -2.84
CA SER A 377 64.59 -6.35 -2.05
C SER A 377 64.93 -5.38 -0.87
N ASN A 378 65.02 -5.99 0.32
CA ASN A 378 66.20 -6.07 1.22
C ASN A 378 66.83 -4.86 1.96
N THR A 379 67.29 -5.18 3.20
CA THR A 379 68.42 -4.60 3.98
C THR A 379 68.29 -3.13 4.48
N THR A 380 68.79 -2.72 5.66
CA THR A 380 69.60 -3.37 6.73
C THR A 380 69.46 -2.61 8.07
N ASN A 381 69.62 -3.32 9.20
CA ASN A 381 70.18 -2.84 10.50
C ASN A 381 69.52 -1.65 11.26
N ALA A 382 69.87 -1.32 12.52
CA ALA A 382 70.17 -2.14 13.72
C ALA A 382 70.33 -1.22 14.97
N LEU A 383 69.99 -1.74 16.17
CA LEU A 383 70.27 -1.20 17.53
C LEU A 383 69.66 0.18 17.91
N GLY A 384 69.38 0.40 19.22
CA GLY A 384 68.80 1.68 19.69
C GLY A 384 68.41 1.88 21.18
N THR A 385 68.94 1.11 22.14
CA THR A 385 68.99 1.40 23.61
C THR A 385 67.79 2.03 24.37
N SER A 386 67.28 1.29 25.37
CA SER A 386 66.65 1.84 26.61
C SER A 386 67.76 2.32 27.59
N PRO A 387 67.52 3.11 28.67
CA PRO A 387 66.54 2.89 29.79
C PRO A 387 65.79 4.18 30.24
N GLY A 388 64.93 4.26 31.28
CA GLY A 388 64.33 3.28 32.22
C GLY A 388 63.84 3.94 33.54
N ALA A 389 63.14 3.20 34.42
CA ALA A 389 62.64 3.61 35.77
C ALA A 389 61.46 4.66 35.81
N LYS A 390 60.54 4.73 36.80
CA LYS A 390 60.27 3.91 38.02
C LYS A 390 58.83 4.09 38.58
N SER A 391 58.18 2.97 38.94
CA SER A 391 57.37 2.66 40.16
C SER A 391 56.11 3.44 40.63
N GLY A 392 55.04 2.68 40.97
CA GLY A 392 53.84 3.08 41.74
C GLY A 392 52.52 2.87 40.94
N ALA A 393 51.58 1.93 41.19
CA ALA A 393 50.93 1.39 42.41
C ALA A 393 49.88 2.38 43.01
N VAL A 394 48.59 2.08 43.25
CA VAL A 394 47.74 0.84 43.18
C VAL A 394 46.27 1.24 42.86
N GLY A 395 45.42 0.38 42.27
CA GLY A 395 43.96 0.45 42.55
C GLY A 395 42.94 0.03 41.46
N ALA A 396 42.31 -1.14 41.65
CA ALA A 396 40.98 -1.58 41.18
C ALA A 396 40.66 -1.72 39.66
N SER A 397 39.84 -2.74 39.35
CA SER A 397 39.41 -3.14 38.00
C SER A 397 38.37 -2.20 37.37
N PRO A 398 38.23 -2.22 36.03
CA PRO A 398 37.22 -3.11 35.45
C PRO A 398 37.79 -4.09 34.42
N THR A 399 37.07 -5.17 34.12
CA THR A 399 37.42 -6.06 33.00
C THR A 399 36.18 -6.75 32.44
N ALA A 400 35.68 -6.24 31.32
CA ALA A 400 34.89 -7.06 30.41
C ALA A 400 35.87 -7.97 29.64
N LEU A 401 35.49 -9.22 29.40
CA LEU A 401 36.30 -10.17 28.62
C LEU A 401 35.51 -10.69 27.42
N SER A 402 35.89 -10.20 26.25
CA SER A 402 35.85 -11.00 25.02
C SER A 402 37.11 -11.85 24.97
N VAL A 403 37.01 -13.11 24.52
CA VAL A 403 38.08 -13.79 23.77
C VAL A 403 37.52 -15.00 23.01
N VAL A 404 37.58 -14.89 21.67
CA VAL A 404 38.19 -15.79 20.66
C VAL A 404 38.03 -17.33 20.80
N ALA A 405 37.80 -17.98 19.65
CA ALA A 405 37.69 -19.43 19.48
C ALA A 405 39.04 -20.20 19.52
N ALA A 406 38.96 -21.53 19.64
CA ALA A 406 40.10 -22.46 19.51
C ALA A 406 39.68 -23.77 18.81
N SER A 407 40.63 -24.49 18.17
CA SER A 407 40.35 -25.70 17.37
C SER A 407 41.52 -26.70 17.31
N ALA A 408 41.27 -27.97 17.64
CA ALA A 408 42.01 -29.22 17.31
C ALA A 408 41.25 -30.42 17.95
N GLY A 409 41.22 -31.68 17.46
CA GLY A 409 41.95 -32.36 16.37
C GLY A 409 42.88 -33.46 16.94
N SER A 410 42.87 -34.75 16.57
CA SER A 410 42.17 -35.54 15.50
C SER A 410 41.37 -36.71 16.15
N SER A 411 41.08 -37.92 15.63
CA SER A 411 41.40 -38.75 14.43
C SER A 411 40.28 -39.84 14.28
N GLY A 412 40.22 -40.74 13.27
CA GLY A 412 41.02 -40.95 12.05
C GLY A 412 40.51 -42.18 11.24
N ASP A 413 40.92 -42.27 9.96
CA ASP A 413 40.92 -43.44 9.03
C ASP A 413 39.57 -44.16 8.71
N GLU A 414 39.35 -44.88 7.59
CA GLU A 414 40.21 -45.40 6.49
C GLU A 414 39.44 -45.50 5.13
N ALA A 415 40.13 -45.71 3.99
CA ALA A 415 39.57 -45.94 2.61
C ALA A 415 40.68 -46.43 1.63
N PRO A 416 40.45 -46.73 0.32
CA PRO A 416 39.31 -47.25 -0.46
C PRO A 416 39.65 -48.67 -1.05
N PRO A 417 39.33 -49.16 -2.29
CA PRO A 417 39.70 -48.56 -3.62
C PRO A 417 38.75 -48.76 -4.86
N GLU A 418 38.91 -47.86 -5.85
CA GLU A 418 38.97 -48.01 -7.35
C GLU A 418 38.23 -49.15 -8.12
N THR A 419 37.77 -49.11 -9.40
CA THR A 419 37.52 -48.21 -10.58
C THR A 419 37.14 -49.18 -11.77
N PRO A 420 37.18 -48.87 -13.11
CA PRO A 420 36.63 -47.77 -13.94
C PRO A 420 35.78 -48.26 -15.17
N VAL A 421 35.53 -47.34 -16.13
CA VAL A 421 35.23 -47.50 -17.59
C VAL A 421 33.76 -47.45 -18.07
N GLY A 422 33.50 -46.55 -19.04
CA GLY A 422 32.29 -46.53 -19.87
C GLY A 422 32.08 -45.19 -20.60
N ALA A 423 32.40 -45.11 -21.90
CA ALA A 423 32.28 -43.87 -22.70
C ALA A 423 31.23 -44.00 -23.82
N GLY A 424 30.57 -42.89 -24.18
CA GLY A 424 29.66 -42.81 -25.32
C GLY A 424 29.23 -41.37 -25.61
N ALA A 425 29.42 -40.89 -26.84
CA ALA A 425 29.14 -39.51 -27.23
C ALA A 425 28.55 -39.41 -28.66
N VAL A 426 27.37 -38.81 -28.77
CA VAL A 426 26.68 -38.28 -29.98
C VAL A 426 25.39 -37.58 -29.49
N ALA A 427 24.81 -36.58 -30.15
CA ALA A 427 25.32 -35.62 -31.13
C ALA A 427 24.40 -34.38 -31.11
N ALA A 428 24.91 -33.20 -31.44
CA ALA A 428 24.07 -32.01 -31.65
C ALA A 428 23.49 -32.02 -33.09
N THR A 429 22.28 -31.50 -33.27
CA THR A 429 21.74 -31.20 -34.62
C THR A 429 20.89 -29.94 -34.55
N GLN A 430 21.21 -28.97 -35.39
CA GLN A 430 20.51 -27.69 -35.51
C GLN A 430 19.34 -27.82 -36.50
N LEU A 431 18.26 -27.07 -36.28
CA LEU A 431 17.22 -26.81 -37.30
C LEU A 431 16.94 -25.30 -37.39
N PRO A 432 16.74 -24.75 -38.60
CA PRO A 432 16.67 -23.31 -38.84
C PRO A 432 15.26 -22.71 -38.62
N PRO A 433 15.16 -21.38 -38.43
CA PRO A 433 13.87 -20.69 -38.26
C PRO A 433 13.08 -20.57 -39.57
N ALA A 434 11.75 -20.62 -39.48
CA ALA A 434 10.84 -20.42 -40.60
C ALA A 434 10.56 -18.93 -40.88
N ALA A 435 10.54 -18.55 -42.16
CA ALA A 435 10.28 -17.19 -42.64
C ALA A 435 8.86 -17.09 -43.29
N PRO A 436 8.28 -15.88 -43.45
CA PRO A 436 6.84 -15.72 -43.63
C PRO A 436 6.35 -15.93 -45.07
N ARG A 437 5.05 -16.28 -45.21
CA ARG A 437 4.32 -16.26 -46.48
C ARG A 437 3.55 -14.95 -46.66
N LYS A 438 3.45 -14.50 -47.92
CA LYS A 438 2.71 -13.30 -48.35
C LYS A 438 1.68 -13.64 -49.43
N ALA A 439 0.63 -12.83 -49.47
CA ALA A 439 -0.27 -12.56 -50.59
C ALA A 439 -1.20 -13.68 -51.12
N GLY A 440 -2.46 -13.28 -51.33
CA GLY A 440 -3.52 -14.01 -52.01
C GLY A 440 -4.73 -13.10 -52.15
N ASN A 441 -4.83 -12.37 -53.26
CA ASN A 441 -5.92 -11.40 -53.49
C ASN A 441 -7.23 -12.12 -53.86
N PHE A 442 -8.36 -11.63 -53.35
CA PHE A 442 -9.65 -11.70 -54.07
C PHE A 442 -10.57 -10.51 -53.74
N LEU A 443 -11.15 -9.93 -54.79
CA LEU A 443 -12.08 -8.80 -54.91
C LEU A 443 -12.64 -8.87 -56.37
N PRO A 444 -13.65 -8.07 -56.82
CA PRO A 444 -14.49 -7.07 -56.13
C PRO A 444 -16.02 -7.21 -56.38
N ALA A 445 -16.83 -6.38 -55.69
CA ALA A 445 -18.05 -5.67 -56.16
C ALA A 445 -18.53 -4.74 -55.01
N ALA A 446 -18.55 -3.40 -55.12
CA ALA A 446 -19.58 -2.52 -55.74
C ALA A 446 -20.97 -2.65 -55.05
N GLY A 447 -21.67 -1.59 -54.60
CA GLY A 447 -21.51 -0.12 -54.53
C GLY A 447 -22.59 0.44 -53.54
N SER A 448 -22.95 1.73 -53.40
CA SER A 448 -22.58 3.01 -54.06
C SER A 448 -22.99 4.20 -53.14
N SER A 449 -22.18 5.28 -53.01
CA SER A 449 -22.39 6.64 -53.59
C SER A 449 -23.16 7.69 -52.75
N GLY A 450 -22.74 8.97 -52.81
CA GLY A 450 -23.33 10.14 -52.13
C GLY A 450 -22.47 10.62 -50.94
N GLU A 451 -21.62 11.66 -50.97
CA GLU A 451 -21.51 12.96 -51.70
C GLU A 451 -22.43 14.11 -51.23
N GLY A 452 -21.87 15.33 -51.17
CA GLY A 452 -22.49 16.57 -50.66
C GLY A 452 -22.11 16.88 -49.20
N ALA A 453 -21.10 17.69 -48.80
CA ALA A 453 -20.51 18.95 -49.29
C ALA A 453 -21.29 20.24 -48.92
N GLY A 454 -20.69 21.15 -48.13
CA GLY A 454 -21.07 22.58 -48.14
C GLY A 454 -20.98 23.43 -46.85
N VAL A 455 -19.99 24.33 -46.79
CA VAL A 455 -20.13 25.79 -46.49
C VAL A 455 -20.74 26.30 -45.14
N SER A 456 -19.83 26.69 -44.23
CA SER A 456 -19.60 28.08 -43.70
C SER A 456 -20.60 28.84 -42.78
N GLN A 457 -20.01 29.65 -41.86
CA GLN A 457 -20.56 30.88 -41.19
C GLN A 457 -21.75 30.74 -40.21
N ARG A 458 -22.06 31.67 -39.26
CA ARG A 458 -21.25 32.63 -38.44
C ARG A 458 -22.14 33.12 -37.25
N GLU A 459 -21.52 33.72 -36.23
CA GLU A 459 -22.04 34.80 -35.34
C GLU A 459 -23.32 34.65 -34.46
N ALA A 460 -23.08 34.68 -33.14
CA ALA A 460 -23.53 35.71 -32.16
C ALA A 460 -24.97 35.80 -31.59
N ASN A 461 -25.02 36.26 -30.32
CA ASN A 461 -26.15 36.78 -29.52
C ASN A 461 -27.25 35.77 -29.09
N GLY A 462 -27.97 35.93 -27.97
CA GLY A 462 -27.85 36.89 -26.85
C GLY A 462 -29.20 37.14 -26.13
N SER A 463 -29.19 37.49 -24.82
CA SER A 463 -30.40 37.78 -23.97
C SER A 463 -31.36 36.58 -23.72
N SER A 464 -32.32 36.55 -22.79
CA SER A 464 -32.68 37.21 -21.49
C SER A 464 -33.82 36.35 -20.86
N ALA A 465 -34.29 36.37 -19.61
CA ALA A 465 -34.22 37.23 -18.41
C ALA A 465 -34.16 36.32 -17.13
N ALA A 466 -33.93 36.70 -15.87
CA ALA A 466 -34.08 37.92 -15.06
C ALA A 466 -35.49 38.22 -14.46
N GLN A 467 -35.83 37.55 -13.33
CA GLN A 467 -36.82 37.91 -12.28
C GLN A 467 -36.74 36.86 -11.14
N SER A 468 -37.11 37.07 -9.87
CA SER A 468 -37.08 38.26 -8.98
C SER A 468 -37.47 37.82 -7.55
N GLY A 469 -36.71 38.22 -6.49
CA GLY A 469 -37.11 37.92 -5.11
C GLY A 469 -36.10 38.32 -4.03
N LYS A 470 -36.46 39.31 -3.18
CA LYS A 470 -35.70 39.70 -1.97
C LYS A 470 -36.12 38.82 -0.79
N VAL A 471 -35.19 38.23 -0.05
CA VAL A 471 -34.56 38.78 1.18
C VAL A 471 -35.57 39.26 2.23
N LEU A 472 -35.61 38.54 3.35
CA LEU A 472 -35.74 39.14 4.68
C LEU A 472 -34.87 38.34 5.68
N LEU A 473 -34.24 39.05 6.62
CA LEU A 473 -33.59 38.49 7.80
C LEU A 473 -34.58 38.58 8.98
N ASP A 474 -34.49 37.67 9.94
CA ASP A 474 -34.05 38.11 11.27
C ASP A 474 -33.47 36.95 12.12
N ARG A 475 -32.92 37.32 13.28
CA ARG A 475 -32.26 36.50 14.29
C ARG A 475 -33.26 35.89 15.27
N LEU A 476 -32.84 34.84 15.97
CA LEU A 476 -32.96 34.75 17.43
C LEU A 476 -31.82 33.89 18.00
N SER A 477 -31.62 33.89 19.32
CA SER A 477 -30.40 33.41 19.97
C SER A 477 -30.68 32.64 21.27
N LEU A 478 -29.83 31.64 21.55
CA LEU A 478 -29.49 31.02 22.86
C LEU A 478 -30.60 30.68 23.88
N SER A 479 -30.64 29.42 24.33
CA SER A 479 -30.76 29.03 25.76
C SER A 479 -30.40 27.56 25.96
N ASP A 480 -29.84 27.24 27.14
CA ASP A 480 -29.33 25.92 27.56
C ASP A 480 -30.32 25.16 28.49
N PRO A 481 -30.09 23.86 28.82
CA PRO A 481 -31.11 22.96 29.36
C PRO A 481 -31.12 22.81 30.90
N PRO A 482 -32.18 22.19 31.48
CA PRO A 482 -32.22 21.66 32.84
C PRO A 482 -31.82 20.17 32.92
N ALA A 483 -31.62 19.66 34.14
CA ALA A 483 -31.16 18.30 34.41
C ALA A 483 -31.99 17.57 35.50
N ASP A 484 -31.61 16.31 35.73
CA ASP A 484 -31.74 15.51 36.95
C ASP A 484 -32.99 14.64 37.26
N ALA A 485 -32.69 13.53 37.94
CA ALA A 485 -33.47 12.78 38.96
C ALA A 485 -34.21 11.44 38.64
N ARG A 486 -33.57 10.36 39.13
CA ARG A 486 -34.12 9.20 39.92
C ARG A 486 -34.80 7.99 39.26
N ALA A 487 -34.64 6.87 39.98
CA ALA A 487 -35.29 5.55 39.92
C ALA A 487 -35.22 4.94 41.36
N PRO A 488 -35.64 3.69 41.66
CA PRO A 488 -36.62 2.78 41.05
C PRO A 488 -37.82 2.55 42.02
N PRO A 489 -38.56 1.40 41.99
CA PRO A 489 -38.13 0.23 42.79
C PRO A 489 -38.39 -1.15 42.10
N ARG A 490 -38.17 -2.25 42.85
CA ARG A 490 -38.28 -3.65 42.41
C ARG A 490 -39.63 -4.30 42.77
N GLY A 491 -39.90 -5.48 42.20
CA GLY A 491 -40.82 -6.49 42.71
C GLY A 491 -40.29 -7.91 42.41
N ASP A 492 -40.47 -8.84 43.36
CA ASP A 492 -39.96 -10.22 43.32
C ASP A 492 -41.10 -11.26 43.14
N HIS A 493 -40.78 -12.56 43.28
CA HIS A 493 -41.61 -13.78 43.21
C HIS A 493 -41.75 -14.40 41.80
N SER A 494 -41.36 -15.65 41.49
CA SER A 494 -41.44 -16.99 42.16
C SER A 494 -42.82 -17.65 42.09
N ALA A 495 -43.02 -18.93 41.71
CA ALA A 495 -42.18 -19.98 41.10
C ALA A 495 -43.08 -21.21 40.77
N VAL A 496 -42.50 -22.42 40.56
CA VAL A 496 -43.08 -23.77 40.85
C VAL A 496 -43.82 -24.58 39.73
N GLN A 497 -43.20 -25.71 39.35
CA GLN A 497 -43.69 -27.06 38.95
C GLN A 497 -44.46 -27.38 37.63
N ASP A 498 -43.80 -28.18 36.80
CA ASP A 498 -44.05 -29.62 36.50
C ASP A 498 -45.46 -30.17 36.15
N ALA A 499 -45.56 -30.84 34.99
CA ALA A 499 -46.36 -32.05 34.75
C ALA A 499 -45.87 -32.81 33.49
N GLU A 500 -46.04 -34.14 33.43
CA GLU A 500 -45.52 -35.01 32.35
C GLU A 500 -46.56 -35.41 31.28
N GLY A 501 -46.06 -35.85 30.12
CA GLY A 501 -46.61 -37.03 29.41
C GLY A 501 -47.28 -36.81 28.04
N GLY A 502 -46.99 -37.72 27.09
CA GLY A 502 -47.79 -37.91 25.87
C GLY A 502 -47.00 -38.05 24.56
N LEU A 503 -46.70 -39.29 24.15
CA LEU A 503 -46.16 -39.57 22.81
C LEU A 503 -47.24 -39.49 21.72
N ARG A 504 -47.02 -38.65 20.70
CA ARG A 504 -47.42 -38.89 19.29
C ARG A 504 -46.59 -37.99 18.38
N GLY A 505 -46.10 -38.54 17.28
CA GLY A 505 -45.30 -37.78 16.31
C GLY A 505 -46.18 -37.06 15.30
N ASP A 506 -45.94 -35.78 15.10
CA ASP A 506 -46.36 -35.05 13.89
C ASP A 506 -45.39 -33.90 13.59
N ARG A 507 -45.41 -33.38 12.35
CA ARG A 507 -44.47 -32.34 11.90
C ARG A 507 -44.92 -30.94 12.37
N PRO A 508 -44.09 -30.15 13.09
CA PRO A 508 -44.43 -28.77 13.40
C PRO A 508 -44.38 -27.91 12.14
N ARG A 509 -45.55 -27.45 11.69
CA ARG A 509 -45.64 -26.33 10.74
C ARG A 509 -45.31 -25.04 11.49
N LEU A 510 -44.27 -24.33 11.08
CA LEU A 510 -44.03 -22.95 11.50
C LEU A 510 -44.87 -21.99 10.64
N VAL A 511 -46.06 -21.66 11.12
CA VAL A 511 -46.87 -20.53 10.66
C VAL A 511 -47.69 -20.00 11.83
N ASP A 512 -47.33 -18.79 12.27
CA ASP A 512 -48.15 -17.91 13.07
C ASP A 512 -49.15 -17.13 12.18
N ALA A 513 -50.08 -16.40 12.79
CA ALA A 513 -51.29 -15.89 12.14
C ALA A 513 -51.06 -14.82 11.05
N GLU A 514 -49.82 -14.34 10.88
CA GLU A 514 -49.42 -13.37 9.84
C GLU A 514 -48.33 -13.92 8.88
N GLY A 515 -48.11 -15.24 8.88
CA GLY A 515 -47.55 -15.97 7.74
C GLY A 515 -46.08 -15.67 7.36
N THR A 516 -45.24 -15.25 8.31
CA THR A 516 -43.86 -14.81 8.02
C THR A 516 -42.82 -15.82 8.53
N LEU A 517 -41.97 -16.33 7.64
CA LEU A 517 -40.94 -17.34 7.99
C LEU A 517 -39.81 -16.75 8.84
N ARG A 518 -39.54 -17.38 9.99
CA ARG A 518 -38.45 -17.00 10.90
C ARG A 518 -37.12 -17.67 10.50
N ALA A 519 -36.08 -16.87 10.29
CA ALA A 519 -34.75 -17.36 9.96
C ALA A 519 -34.02 -18.00 11.17
N PRO A 520 -33.14 -19.00 10.97
CA PRO A 520 -32.37 -19.65 12.04
C PRO A 520 -31.22 -18.77 12.56
N PRO A 521 -30.72 -19.03 13.79
CA PRO A 521 -29.60 -18.29 14.37
C PRO A 521 -28.28 -18.61 13.64
N ARG A 522 -27.45 -17.57 13.46
CA ARG A 522 -26.21 -17.64 12.65
C ARG A 522 -25.00 -18.13 13.48
N GLY A 523 -24.75 -19.44 13.45
CA GLY A 523 -23.52 -20.06 13.98
C GLY A 523 -22.48 -20.39 12.90
N ASP A 524 -22.89 -21.04 11.81
CA ASP A 524 -21.98 -21.74 10.88
C ASP A 524 -21.37 -20.91 9.73
N HIS A 525 -21.57 -19.58 9.71
CA HIS A 525 -21.21 -18.76 8.54
C HIS A 525 -19.73 -18.84 8.16
N SER A 526 -18.82 -18.82 9.15
CA SER A 526 -17.37 -18.89 8.89
C SER A 526 -16.95 -20.20 8.20
N ALA A 527 -17.50 -21.34 8.62
CA ALA A 527 -17.19 -22.64 8.01
C ALA A 527 -17.76 -22.76 6.58
N ALA A 528 -18.97 -22.24 6.35
CA ALA A 528 -19.57 -22.18 5.02
C ALA A 528 -18.79 -21.24 4.07
N GLN A 529 -18.30 -20.11 4.58
CA GLN A 529 -17.48 -19.15 3.83
C GLN A 529 -16.11 -19.73 3.47
N ALA A 530 -15.44 -20.42 4.39
CA ALA A 530 -14.17 -21.12 4.10
C ALA A 530 -14.35 -22.21 3.03
N LEU A 531 -15.45 -22.98 3.09
CA LEU A 531 -15.79 -23.97 2.07
C LEU A 531 -16.09 -23.35 0.70
N LEU A 532 -16.69 -22.16 0.64
CA LEU A 532 -16.89 -21.42 -0.60
C LEU A 532 -15.56 -20.90 -1.15
N ALA A 533 -14.75 -20.23 -0.33
CA ALA A 533 -13.44 -19.71 -0.72
C ALA A 533 -12.53 -20.81 -1.29
N ALA A 534 -12.46 -21.97 -0.63
CA ALA A 534 -11.70 -23.13 -1.11
C ALA A 534 -12.20 -23.66 -2.48
N ARG A 535 -13.51 -23.59 -2.75
CA ARG A 535 -14.07 -23.96 -4.06
C ARG A 535 -13.73 -22.94 -5.15
N VAL A 536 -13.87 -21.64 -4.86
CA VAL A 536 -13.51 -20.57 -5.81
C VAL A 536 -12.02 -20.64 -6.14
N LYS A 537 -11.16 -20.78 -5.12
CA LYS A 537 -9.72 -20.94 -5.27
C LYS A 537 -9.36 -22.15 -6.16
N LYS A 538 -9.94 -23.32 -5.88
CA LYS A 538 -9.71 -24.54 -6.67
C LYS A 538 -10.12 -24.38 -8.14
N GLU A 539 -11.28 -23.81 -8.41
CA GLU A 539 -11.77 -23.64 -9.79
C GLU A 539 -11.01 -22.51 -10.52
N PHE A 540 -10.62 -21.45 -9.82
CA PHE A 540 -9.74 -20.41 -10.35
C PHE A 540 -8.39 -21.01 -10.78
N SER A 541 -7.73 -21.80 -9.93
CA SER A 541 -6.49 -22.49 -10.30
C SER A 541 -6.67 -23.41 -11.51
N ARG A 542 -7.84 -24.09 -11.64
CA ARG A 542 -8.16 -24.92 -12.81
C ARG A 542 -8.29 -24.09 -14.08
N LEU A 543 -8.97 -22.95 -14.02
CA LEU A 543 -9.18 -22.05 -15.16
C LEU A 543 -7.88 -21.33 -15.57
N MET A 544 -7.08 -20.87 -14.61
CA MET A 544 -5.77 -20.29 -14.88
C MET A 544 -4.78 -21.31 -15.49
N ALA A 545 -4.84 -22.58 -15.05
CA ALA A 545 -4.02 -23.65 -15.63
C ALA A 545 -4.48 -24.09 -17.04
N ALA A 546 -5.76 -23.92 -17.38
CA ALA A 546 -6.28 -24.16 -18.73
C ALA A 546 -5.85 -23.07 -19.72
N GLY A 547 -5.62 -21.84 -19.24
CA GLY A 547 -5.24 -20.69 -20.06
C GLY A 547 -6.39 -20.12 -20.89
N GLY A 548 -6.11 -19.05 -21.64
CA GLY A 548 -7.09 -18.41 -22.54
C GLY A 548 -8.10 -17.48 -21.86
N LEU A 549 -8.10 -17.36 -20.54
CA LEU A 549 -8.85 -16.37 -19.76
C LEU A 549 -7.88 -15.42 -19.04
N SER A 550 -8.28 -14.16 -18.87
CA SER A 550 -7.62 -13.26 -17.91
C SER A 550 -7.96 -13.66 -16.47
N PRO A 551 -7.17 -13.23 -15.45
CA PRO A 551 -7.48 -13.53 -14.06
C PRO A 551 -8.86 -13.01 -13.60
N ASN A 552 -9.37 -11.91 -14.15
CA ASN A 552 -10.71 -11.42 -13.79
C ASN A 552 -11.81 -12.34 -14.36
N GLU A 553 -11.67 -12.80 -15.60
CA GLU A 553 -12.63 -13.74 -16.21
C GLU A 553 -12.57 -15.11 -15.52
N ALA A 554 -11.37 -15.60 -15.21
CA ALA A 554 -11.17 -16.83 -14.46
C ALA A 554 -11.75 -16.74 -13.04
N ALA A 555 -11.58 -15.61 -12.33
CA ALA A 555 -12.12 -15.42 -10.98
C ALA A 555 -13.65 -15.30 -10.98
N ALA A 556 -14.22 -14.51 -11.90
CA ALA A 556 -15.67 -14.37 -12.04
C ALA A 556 -16.35 -15.70 -12.43
N LEU A 557 -15.74 -16.47 -13.35
CA LEU A 557 -16.24 -17.78 -13.74
C LEU A 557 -16.07 -18.81 -12.60
N ALA A 558 -14.95 -18.80 -11.87
CA ALA A 558 -14.74 -19.65 -10.71
C ALA A 558 -15.76 -19.37 -9.58
N LEU A 559 -16.05 -18.10 -9.30
CA LEU A 559 -17.06 -17.70 -8.32
C LEU A 559 -18.46 -18.19 -8.74
N LYS A 560 -18.81 -18.02 -10.01
CA LYS A 560 -20.08 -18.48 -10.57
C LYS A 560 -20.22 -20.01 -10.49
N VAL A 561 -19.20 -20.77 -10.86
CA VAL A 561 -19.20 -22.24 -10.79
C VAL A 561 -19.22 -22.72 -9.32
N ALA A 562 -18.49 -22.07 -8.41
CA ALA A 562 -18.46 -22.43 -6.99
C ALA A 562 -19.78 -22.15 -6.25
N THR A 563 -20.53 -21.14 -6.69
CA THR A 563 -21.87 -20.79 -6.17
C THR A 563 -23.00 -21.55 -6.87
N GLY A 564 -22.73 -22.19 -8.02
CA GLY A 564 -23.63 -23.15 -8.68
C GLY A 564 -24.54 -22.57 -9.78
N GLY A 565 -24.08 -21.54 -10.52
CA GLY A 565 -24.83 -20.90 -11.61
C GLY A 565 -24.22 -21.05 -13.02
#